data_AF-A0A0A0DF31-F1
#
_entry.id   AF-A0A0A0DF31-F1
#
_cell.length_a   1.000
_cell.length_b   1.000
_cell.length_c   1.000
_cell.angle_alpha   90.00
_cell.angle_beta   90.00
_cell.angle_gamma   90.00
#
_symmetry.space_group_name_H-M   'P 1'
#
loop_
_entity.id
_entity.type
_entity.pdbx_description
1 polymer ?
#
loop_
_entity_poly.entity_id
_entity_poly.type
_entity_poly.pdbx_seq_one_letter_code
_entity_poly.pdbx_strand_id
1 'polypeptide(L)' 'MTTDDVAYLLGYSEVSSFSRAFKKWTGKTISEYREEIQKQS' A
#
# COMPACT_ATOMS: atom_id res chain seq x y z
N MET A 1 10.01 4.30 4.86
CA MET A 1 9.22 4.65 3.67
C MET A 1 7.75 4.61 4.06
N THR A 2 7.05 5.74 3.95
CA THR A 2 5.64 5.85 4.31
C THR A 2 4.74 5.39 3.17
N THR A 3 3.44 5.22 3.44
CA THR A 3 2.48 4.88 2.39
C THR A 3 2.31 6.03 1.38
N ASP A 4 2.42 7.26 1.88
CA ASP A 4 2.39 8.50 1.11
C ASP A 4 3.55 8.57 0.11
N ASP A 5 4.78 8.24 0.55
CA ASP A 5 5.95 8.20 -0.34
C ASP A 5 5.74 7.21 -1.50
N VAL A 6 5.20 6.02 -1.20
CA VAL A 6 4.92 4.99 -2.20
C VAL A 6 3.85 5.45 -3.18
N ALA A 7 2.77 6.07 -2.69
CA ALA A 7 1.71 6.62 -3.52
C ALA A 7 2.27 7.69 -4.47
N TYR A 8 3.08 8.62 -3.94
CA TYR A 8 3.71 9.68 -4.71
C TYR A 8 4.63 9.15 -5.81
N LEU A 9 5.50 8.17 -5.49
CA LEU A 9 6.41 7.54 -6.46
C LEU A 9 5.66 6.80 -7.58
N LEU A 10 4.45 6.33 -7.30
CA LEU A 10 3.58 5.67 -8.27
C LEU A 10 2.69 6.65 -9.05
N GLY A 11 2.84 7.96 -8.84
CA GLY A 11 2.07 8.99 -9.54
C GLY A 11 0.66 9.22 -9.00
N TYR A 12 0.36 8.77 -7.78
CA TYR A 12 -0.90 9.07 -7.12
C TYR A 12 -0.83 10.40 -6.36
N SER A 13 -1.79 11.29 -6.63
CA SER A 13 -1.94 12.55 -5.88
C SER A 13 -2.47 12.35 -4.46
N GLU A 14 -3.14 11.22 -4.20
CA GLU A 14 -3.87 10.94 -2.96
C GLU A 14 -3.61 9.50 -2.51
N VAL A 15 -3.21 9.33 -1.24
CA VAL A 15 -2.99 7.99 -0.65
C VAL A 15 -4.25 7.15 -0.62
N SER A 16 -5.41 7.80 -0.49
CA SER A 16 -6.71 7.14 -0.51
C SER A 16 -6.98 6.45 -1.85
N SER A 17 -6.56 7.05 -2.97
CA SER A 17 -6.67 6.49 -4.32
C SER A 17 -5.72 5.30 -4.49
N PHE A 18 -4.46 5.45 -4.07
CA PHE A 18 -3.48 4.37 -4.08
C PHE A 18 -3.94 3.19 -3.21
N SER A 19 -4.46 3.44 -2.00
CA SER A 19 -4.89 2.39 -1.07
C SER A 19 -6.03 1.53 -1.63
N ARG A 20 -6.98 2.16 -2.33
CA ARG A 20 -8.08 1.44 -3.02
C ARG A 20 -7.55 0.61 -4.18
N ALA A 21 -6.65 1.17 -4.98
CA ALA A 21 -6.03 0.47 -6.11
C ALA A 21 -5.20 -0.72 -5.61
N PHE A 22 -4.36 -0.51 -4.60
CA PHE A 22 -3.56 -1.55 -3.95
C PHE A 22 -4.43 -2.70 -3.45
N LYS A 23 -5.51 -2.40 -2.71
CA LYS A 23 -6.43 -3.43 -2.24
C LYS A 23 -7.10 -4.19 -3.38
N LYS A 24 -7.43 -3.51 -4.49
CA LYS A 24 -7.98 -4.16 -5.69
C LYS A 24 -6.96 -5.08 -6.37
N TRP A 25 -5.67 -4.73 -6.37
CA TRP A 25 -4.61 -5.50 -7.03
C TRP A 25 -4.16 -6.71 -6.20
N THR A 26 -3.99 -6.53 -4.90
CA THR A 26 -3.42 -7.55 -4.00
C THR A 26 -4.48 -8.33 -3.23
N GLY A 27 -5.72 -7.83 -3.19
CA GLY A 27 -6.79 -8.34 -2.34
C GLY A 27 -6.65 -7.95 -0.86
N LYS A 28 -5.59 -7.23 -0.48
CA LYS A 28 -5.24 -6.92 0.92
C LYS A 28 -5.03 -5.42 1.11
N THR A 29 -5.32 -4.92 2.30
CA THR A 29 -4.90 -3.57 2.69
C THR A 29 -3.38 -3.49 2.79
N ILE A 30 -2.85 -2.27 2.70
CA ILE A 30 -1.41 -2.02 2.81
C ILE A 30 -0.89 -2.43 4.20
N SER A 31 -1.68 -2.23 5.25
CA SER A 31 -1.34 -2.67 6.61
C SER A 31 -1.26 -4.19 6.72
N GLU A 32 -2.27 -4.92 6.22
CA GLU A 32 -2.25 -6.39 6.21
C GLU A 32 -1.03 -6.94 5.44
N TYR A 33 -0.73 -6.35 4.28
CA TYR A 33 0.44 -6.74 3.49
C TYR A 33 1.76 -6.50 4.22
N ARG A 34 1.88 -5.39 4.97
CA ARG A 34 3.07 -5.10 5.78
C ARG A 34 3.21 -6.07 6.95
N GLU A 35 2.12 -6.39 7.63
CA GLU A 35 2.12 -7.36 8.73
C GLU A 35 2.52 -8.76 8.27
N GLU A 36 2.05 -9.19 7.10
CA GLU A 36 2.45 -10.49 6.52
C GLU A 36 3.94 -10.56 6.22
N ILE A 37 4.49 -9.53 5.58
CA ILE A 37 5.93 -9.45 5.31
C ILE A 37 6.73 -9.47 6.62
N GLN A 38 6.25 -8.76 7.64
CA GLN A 38 6.93 -8.72 8.94
C GLN A 38 6.87 -10.05 9.69
N LYS A 39 5.79 -10.83 9.55
CA LYS A 39 5.65 -12.17 10.13
C LYS A 39 6.48 -13.24 9.42
N GLN A 40 6.94 -12.96 8.20
CA GLN A 40 7.79 -13.86 7.41
C GLN A 40 9.29 -13.66 7.64
N SER A 41 9.67 -12.71 8.51
CA SER A 41 11.05 -12.43 8.95
C SER A 41 11.28 -12.96 10.35
#